data_AF-A0A9D7CDU5-F1
#
_entry.id   AF-A0A9D7CDU5-F1
#
_cell.length_a   1.000
_cell.length_b   1.000
_cell.length_c   1.000
_cell.angle_alpha   90.00
_cell.angle_beta   90.00
_cell.angle_gamma   90.00
#
_symmetry.space_group_name_H-M   'P 1'
#
loop_
_entity.id
_entity.type
_entity.pdbx_description
1 polymer ?
#
loop_
_entity_poly.entity_id
_entity_poly.type
_entity_poly.pdbx_seq_one_letter_code
_entity_poly.pdbx_strand_id
1 'polypeptide(L)' 'MAVIGPDTPALGERNGIAPVTQSQVAATVAALLGEDWNARSPRAGRPLADVFGTAARR' A
#
# COMPACT_ATOMS: atom_id res chain seq x y z
N MET A 1 8.96 -6.82 -1.20
CA MET A 1 7.95 -6.05 -1.96
C MET A 1 8.41 -4.60 -1.99
N ALA A 2 8.24 -3.90 -3.11
CA ALA A 2 8.59 -2.48 -3.24
C ALA A 2 7.40 -1.69 -3.82
N VAL A 3 7.25 -0.44 -3.42
CA VAL A 3 6.25 0.51 -3.94
C VAL A 3 7.01 1.80 -4.30
N ILE A 4 6.79 2.32 -5.50
CA ILE A 4 7.55 3.44 -6.06
C ILE A 4 6.57 4.33 -6.81
N GLY A 5 6.58 5.62 -6.50
CA GLY A 5 5.75 6.63 -7.14
C GLY A 5 5.92 7.99 -6.46
N PRO A 6 5.46 9.08 -7.10
CA PRO A 6 5.57 10.44 -6.56
C PRO A 6 4.79 10.61 -5.24
N ASP A 7 3.70 9.86 -5.06
CA ASP A 7 2.84 9.90 -3.87
C ASP A 7 3.23 8.88 -2.79
N THR A 8 4.27 8.07 -3.03
CA THR A 8 4.76 7.07 -2.09
C THR A 8 5.88 7.67 -1.22
N PRO A 9 5.79 7.61 0.12
CA PRO A 9 6.86 8.07 1.00
C PRO A 9 8.21 7.40 0.70
N ALA A 10 9.29 8.18 0.68
CA ALA A 10 10.65 7.71 0.44
C ALA A 10 11.26 7.03 1.68
N LEU A 11 10.71 5.88 2.08
CA LEU A 11 11.10 5.17 3.32
C LEU A 11 12.37 4.31 3.18
N GLY A 12 12.93 4.19 1.98
CA GLY A 12 14.08 3.34 1.71
C GLY A 12 13.79 1.84 1.88
N GLU A 13 14.85 1.05 1.99
CA GLU A 13 14.76 -0.38 2.34
C GLU A 13 14.41 -0.51 3.83
N ARG A 14 13.57 -1.52 4.15
CA ARG A 14 13.11 -1.75 5.52
C ARG A 14 13.20 -3.23 5.89
N ASN A 15 13.77 -3.50 7.06
CA ASN A 15 13.91 -4.82 7.65
C ASN A 15 13.43 -4.81 9.10
N GLY A 16 13.11 -6.00 9.66
CA GLY A 16 12.63 -6.13 11.04
C GLY A 16 11.23 -5.54 11.29
N ILE A 17 10.47 -5.26 10.24
CA ILE A 17 9.09 -4.77 10.30
C ILE A 17 8.08 -5.92 10.37
N ALA A 18 6.82 -5.59 10.62
CA ALA A 18 5.72 -6.56 10.53
C ALA A 18 5.70 -7.28 9.17
N PRO A 19 5.37 -8.59 9.11
CA PRO A 19 5.37 -9.34 7.87
C PRO A 19 4.49 -8.71 6.79
N VAL A 20 5.03 -8.63 5.58
CA VAL A 20 4.33 -8.19 4.37
C VAL A 20 4.13 -9.39 3.46
N THR A 21 2.92 -9.57 2.94
CA THR A 21 2.57 -10.71 2.08
C THR A 21 2.09 -10.26 0.70
N GLN A 22 2.19 -11.13 -0.31
CA GLN A 22 1.74 -10.82 -1.66
C GLN A 22 0.23 -10.61 -1.78
N SER A 23 -0.58 -11.16 -0.85
CA SER A 23 -2.04 -10.97 -0.88
C SER A 23 -2.47 -9.52 -0.63
N GLN A 24 -1.55 -8.65 -0.19
CA GLN A 24 -1.80 -7.23 0.06
C GLN A 24 -1.65 -6.34 -1.19
N VAL A 25 -1.07 -6.85 -2.29
CA VAL A 25 -0.75 -6.03 -3.48
C VAL A 25 -2.00 -5.38 -4.07
N ALA A 26 -3.03 -6.18 -4.36
CA ALA A 26 -4.25 -5.69 -5.00
C ALA A 26 -4.98 -4.65 -4.15
N ALA A 27 -5.08 -4.87 -2.84
CA ALA A 27 -5.71 -3.94 -1.93
C ALA A 27 -4.91 -2.63 -1.78
N THR A 28 -3.58 -2.71 -1.82
CA THR A 28 -2.71 -1.53 -1.77
C THR A 28 -2.87 -0.66 -3.01
N VAL A 29 -2.87 -1.26 -4.20
CA VAL A 29 -3.06 -0.54 -5.47
C VAL A 29 -4.46 0.08 -5.53
N ALA A 30 -5.50 -0.67 -5.16
CA ALA A 30 -6.87 -0.16 -5.15
C ALA A 30 -7.01 1.06 -4.23
N ALA A 31 -6.45 0.99 -3.01
CA ALA A 31 -6.52 2.09 -2.06
C ALA A 31 -5.80 3.36 -2.57
N LEU A 32 -4.67 3.23 -3.28
CA LEU A 32 -4.00 4.37 -3.91
C LEU A 32 -4.83 5.03 -5.02
N LEU A 33 -5.78 4.28 -5.62
CA LEU A 33 -6.73 4.78 -6.61
C LEU A 33 -8.06 5.23 -6.00
N GLY A 34 -8.20 5.20 -4.67
CA GLY A 34 -9.45 5.54 -3.97
C GLY A 34 -10.52 4.44 -3.98
N GLU A 35 -10.13 3.20 -4.27
CA GLU A 35 -11.03 2.04 -4.36
C GLU A 35 -10.90 1.11 -3.15
N ASP A 36 -11.99 0.41 -2.78
CA ASP A 36 -11.97 -0.65 -1.76
C ASP A 36 -11.96 -2.04 -2.40
N TRP A 37 -10.77 -2.64 -2.48
CA TRP A 37 -10.62 -4.02 -2.97
C TRP A 37 -11.16 -5.06 -1.99
N ASN A 38 -11.05 -4.82 -0.68
CA ASN A 38 -11.46 -5.80 0.33
C ASN A 38 -12.99 -5.97 0.34
N ALA A 39 -13.77 -4.95 -0.06
CA ALA A 39 -15.20 -5.07 -0.31
C ALA A 39 -15.54 -6.08 -1.42
N ARG A 40 -14.68 -6.19 -2.45
CA ARG A 40 -14.88 -7.13 -3.58
C ARG A 40 -14.17 -8.46 -3.39
N SER A 41 -13.12 -8.50 -2.58
CA SER A 41 -12.35 -9.70 -2.25
C SER A 41 -12.02 -9.74 -0.74
N PRO A 42 -12.96 -10.22 0.09
CA PRO A 42 -12.82 -10.17 1.55
C PRO A 42 -11.65 -10.96 2.12
N ARG A 43 -11.10 -11.91 1.35
CA ARG A 43 -9.95 -12.74 1.73
C ARG A 43 -8.60 -12.16 1.32
N ALA A 44 -8.59 -11.04 0.58
CA ALA A 44 -7.34 -10.36 0.24
C ALA A 44 -6.67 -9.79 1.49
N GLY A 45 -5.34 -9.62 1.44
CA GLY A 45 -4.63 -8.91 2.50
C GLY A 45 -5.06 -7.45 2.56
N ARG A 46 -4.93 -6.82 3.74
CA ARG A 46 -5.23 -5.39 3.90
C ARG A 46 -4.17 -4.53 3.18
N PRO A 47 -4.51 -3.31 2.73
CA PRO A 47 -3.55 -2.38 2.14
C PRO A 47 -2.34 -2.14 3.06
N LEU A 48 -1.17 -1.91 2.46
CA LEU A 48 0.01 -1.50 3.21
C LEU A 48 -0.16 -0.06 3.70
N ALA A 49 -0.27 0.15 5.00
CA ALA A 49 -0.52 1.47 5.57
C ALA A 49 0.58 2.49 5.25
N ASP A 50 1.84 2.06 5.23
CA ASP A 50 2.99 2.96 5.13
C ASP A 50 3.23 3.51 3.71
N VAL A 51 2.43 3.09 2.72
CA VAL A 51 2.59 3.54 1.32
C VAL A 51 1.78 4.80 1.00
N PHE A 52 0.86 5.20 1.89
CA PHE A 52 0.03 6.38 1.70
C PHE A 52 0.79 7.62 2.16
N GLY A 53 1.29 8.41 1.20
CA GLY A 53 1.92 9.69 1.48
C GLY A 53 0.89 10.79 1.77
N THR A 54 1.32 11.79 2.53
CA THR A 54 0.68 13.11 2.51
C THR A 54 1.21 13.81 1.26
N ALA A 55 0.67 13.51 0.06
CA ALA A 55 1.08 14.27 -1.11
C ALA A 55 0.83 15.75 -0.84
N ALA A 56 1.90 16.56 -0.84
CA ALA A 56 1.81 17.99 -0.73
C ALA A 56 0.96 18.49 -1.90
N ARG A 57 -0.29 18.85 -1.63
CA ARG A 57 -1.18 19.55 -2.54
C ARG A 57 -0.41 20.75 -3.11
N ARG A 58 0.01 20.66 -4.37
CA ARG A 58 0.32 21.83 -5.19
C ARG A 58 -0.94 22.28 -5.89
#